data_AF-A0ABD0PAA9-F1
#
_entry.id   AF-A0ABD0PAA9-F1
#
_cell.length_a   1.000
_cell.length_b   1.000
_cell.length_c   1.000
_cell.angle_alpha   90.00
_cell.angle_beta   90.00
_cell.angle_gamma   90.00
#
_symmetry.space_group_name_H-M   'P 1'
#
loop_
_entity.id
_entity.type
_entity.pdbx_description
1 polymer ?
#
loop_
_entity_poly.entity_id
_entity_poly.type
_entity_poly.pdbx_seq_one_letter_code
_entity_poly.pdbx_strand_id
1 'polypeptide(L)' 'MGKSKQIGNHNNGRKKNINKTWKTKRRTKDLDQIHADMIPENAVKFLKQDVDYDVTGCAQHYCLHCA' A
#
# COMPACT_ATOMS: atom_id res chain seq x y z
N MET A 1 -3.33 -46.04 -12.20
CA MET A 1 -2.89 -44.79 -12.86
C MET A 1 -3.07 -43.63 -11.88
N GLY A 2 -2.09 -43.38 -11.01
CA GLY A 2 -2.16 -42.28 -10.03
C GLY A 2 -1.72 -40.97 -10.69
N LYS A 3 -2.52 -39.90 -10.54
CA LYS A 3 -2.14 -38.57 -11.04
C LYS A 3 -0.85 -38.13 -10.32
N SER A 4 0.21 -37.88 -11.08
CA SER A 4 1.47 -37.38 -10.53
C SER A 4 1.25 -36.00 -9.90
N LYS A 5 1.83 -35.78 -8.71
CA LYS A 5 1.69 -34.51 -7.99
C LYS A 5 2.48 -33.42 -8.71
N GLN A 6 1.87 -32.28 -8.97
CA GLN A 6 2.57 -31.11 -9.50
C GLN A 6 3.43 -30.47 -8.40
N ILE A 7 4.73 -30.77 -8.42
CA ILE A 7 5.74 -30.16 -7.54
C ILE A 7 6.16 -28.84 -8.17
N GLY A 8 6.09 -27.73 -7.41
CA GLY A 8 6.52 -26.40 -7.87
C GLY A 8 5.49 -25.60 -8.68
N ASN A 9 4.44 -26.23 -9.22
CA ASN A 9 3.39 -25.54 -9.97
C ASN A 9 2.14 -25.26 -9.10
N HIS A 10 2.32 -24.48 -8.04
CA HIS A 10 1.20 -24.05 -7.20
C HIS A 10 0.65 -22.72 -7.70
N ASN A 11 -0.58 -22.73 -8.22
CA ASN A 11 -1.28 -21.53 -8.66
C ASN A 11 -1.69 -20.66 -7.46
N ASN A 12 -0.77 -19.85 -6.94
CA ASN A 12 -0.97 -18.91 -5.83
C ASN A 12 -1.29 -17.48 -6.31
N GLY A 13 -2.08 -17.38 -7.38
CA GLY A 13 -2.39 -16.09 -8.02
C GLY A 13 -3.11 -15.11 -7.10
N ARG A 14 -2.94 -13.82 -7.38
CA ARG A 14 -3.51 -12.69 -6.59
C ARG A 14 -5.02 -12.82 -6.36
N LYS A 15 -5.76 -13.31 -7.37
CA LYS A 15 -7.22 -13.54 -7.30
C LYS A 15 -7.64 -14.53 -6.20
N LYS A 16 -6.82 -15.53 -5.88
CA LYS A 16 -7.14 -16.53 -4.85
C LYS A 16 -6.93 -16.03 -3.42
N ASN A 17 -6.08 -15.02 -3.24
CA ASN A 17 -5.73 -14.48 -1.93
C ASN A 17 -6.20 -13.04 -1.72
N ILE A 18 -7.24 -12.61 -2.43
CA ILE A 18 -7.70 -11.22 -2.39
C ILE A 18 -8.13 -10.81 -0.97
N ASN A 19 -8.80 -11.72 -0.25
CA ASN A 19 -9.19 -11.54 1.15
C ASN A 19 -8.00 -11.33 2.08
N LYS A 20 -6.81 -11.85 1.77
CA LYS A 20 -5.60 -11.62 2.58
C LYS A 20 -5.08 -10.19 2.39
N THR A 21 -5.19 -9.66 1.18
CA THR A 21 -4.75 -8.30 0.84
C THR A 21 -5.72 -7.24 1.35
N TRP A 22 -7.03 -7.49 1.30
CA TRP A 22 -8.09 -6.53 1.68
C TRP A 22 -8.39 -6.53 3.19
N LYS A 23 -7.54 -7.15 4.03
CA LYS A 23 -7.70 -7.09 5.49
C LYS A 23 -7.39 -5.69 6.01
N THR A 24 -8.10 -5.29 7.06
CA THR A 24 -7.94 -3.98 7.73
C THR A 24 -6.50 -3.64 8.09
N LYS A 25 -5.71 -4.62 8.54
CA LYS A 25 -4.28 -4.42 8.87
C LYS A 25 -3.35 -4.02 7.72
N ARG A 26 -3.84 -4.04 6.47
CA ARG A 26 -3.10 -3.65 5.24
C ARG A 26 -3.87 -2.61 4.43
N ARG A 27 -4.85 -1.94 5.05
CA ARG A 27 -5.64 -0.91 4.39
C ARG A 27 -4.75 0.31 4.10
N THR A 28 -4.81 0.79 2.87
CA THR A 28 -4.18 2.04 2.42
C THR A 28 -5.13 3.20 2.67
N LYS A 29 -4.66 4.44 2.45
CA LYS A 29 -5.55 5.61 2.53
C LYS A 29 -6.69 5.47 1.52
N ASP A 30 -7.86 6.00 1.87
CA ASP A 30 -9.00 6.05 0.96
C ASP A 30 -8.83 7.23 0.00
N LEU A 31 -9.37 7.11 -1.22
CA LEU A 31 -9.28 8.17 -2.24
C LEU A 31 -9.85 9.51 -1.74
N ASP A 32 -10.94 9.47 -0.97
CA ASP A 32 -11.57 10.67 -0.42
C ASP A 32 -10.64 11.42 0.55
N GLN A 33 -9.82 10.69 1.30
CA GLN A 33 -8.82 11.28 2.20
C GLN A 33 -7.67 11.90 1.41
N ILE A 34 -7.22 11.22 0.34
CA ILE A 34 -6.19 11.74 -0.56
C ILE A 34 -6.65 13.04 -1.24
N HIS A 35 -7.92 13.12 -1.63
CA HIS A 35 -8.50 14.34 -2.19
C HIS A 35 -8.50 15.50 -1.19
N ALA A 36 -8.79 15.23 0.08
CA ALA A 36 -8.71 16.24 1.14
C ALA A 36 -7.26 16.68 1.42
N ASP A 37 -6.30 15.76 1.32
CA ASP A 37 -4.88 16.06 1.52
C ASP A 37 -4.27 16.84 0.35
N MET A 38 -4.80 16.68 -0.87
CA MET A 38 -4.40 17.45 -2.05
C MET A 38 -4.76 18.94 -1.99
N ILE A 39 -5.61 19.35 -1.05
CA ILE A 39 -5.91 20.77 -0.81
C ILE A 39 -4.60 21.47 -0.41
N PRO A 40 -4.25 22.63 -1.01
CA PRO A 40 -2.93 23.25 -0.85
C PRO A 40 -2.55 23.52 0.61
N GLU A 41 -3.52 23.82 1.47
CA GLU A 41 -3.31 24.02 2.91
C GLU A 41 -2.77 22.77 3.63
N ASN A 42 -3.21 21.58 3.20
CA ASN A 42 -2.81 20.29 3.75
C ASN A 42 -1.57 19.74 3.02
N ALA A 43 -1.51 19.91 1.70
CA ALA A 43 -0.44 19.41 0.85
C ALA A 43 0.94 19.92 1.30
N VAL A 44 1.04 21.18 1.72
CA VAL A 44 2.31 21.76 2.20
C VAL A 44 2.86 21.02 3.43
N LYS A 45 1.98 20.55 4.34
CA LYS A 45 2.38 19.80 5.53
C LYS A 45 2.91 18.42 5.19
N PHE A 46 2.30 17.75 4.22
CA PHE A 46 2.74 16.42 3.76
C PHE A 46 3.99 16.46 2.88
N LEU A 47 4.24 17.56 2.18
CA LEU A 47 5.45 17.75 1.36
C LEU A 47 6.65 18.23 2.17
N LYS A 48 6.42 18.90 3.30
CA LYS A 48 7.47 19.42 4.19
C LYS A 48 7.38 18.78 5.57
N GLN A 49 7.38 17.46 5.59
CA GLN A 49 7.43 16.69 6.84
C GLN A 49 8.79 16.85 7.52
N ASP A 50 8.81 16.79 8.84
CA ASP A 50 10.06 16.70 9.60
C ASP A 50 10.75 15.36 9.32
N VAL A 51 12.05 15.31 9.61
CA VAL A 51 12.86 14.09 9.42
C VAL A 51 12.45 13.04 10.44
N ASP A 52 11.89 11.93 9.97
CA ASP A 52 11.49 10.79 10.80
C ASP A 52 12.19 9.51 10.34
N TYR A 53 13.02 8.92 11.21
CA TYR A 53 13.85 7.75 10.89
C TYR A 53 13.10 6.41 10.92
N ASP A 54 11.90 6.36 11.49
CA ASP A 54 11.11 5.12 11.56
C ASP A 54 10.38 4.83 10.23
N VAL A 55 10.26 5.83 9.37
CA VAL A 55 9.61 5.72 8.07
C VAL A 55 10.60 5.70 6.91
N THR A 56 10.18 5.09 5.80
CA THR A 56 11.00 4.98 4.59
C THR A 56 11.36 6.36 4.03
N GLY A 57 12.61 6.54 3.62
CA GLY A 57 13.07 7.79 3.00
C GLY A 57 13.03 8.99 3.96
N CYS A 58 13.08 8.74 5.26
CA CYS A 58 13.07 9.73 6.32
C CYS A 58 11.89 10.74 6.27
N ALA A 59 10.74 10.30 5.76
CA ALA A 59 9.54 11.12 5.47
C ALA A 59 9.72 12.20 4.38
N GLN A 60 10.94 12.42 3.86
CA GLN A 60 11.22 13.52 2.92
C GLN A 60 10.77 13.24 1.48
N HIS A 61 10.59 11.98 1.10
CA HIS A 61 10.27 11.56 -0.27
C HIS A 61 8.86 10.99 -0.41
N TYR A 62 7.87 11.70 0.13
CA TYR A 62 6.48 11.25 0.18
C TYR A 62 5.69 11.61 -1.10
N CYS A 63 4.88 10.66 -1.60
CA CYS A 63 3.95 10.90 -2.70
C CYS A 63 2.52 11.05 -2.16
N LEU A 64 1.93 12.23 -2.32
CA LEU A 64 0.57 12.54 -1.86
C LEU A 64 -0.51 11.72 -2.60
N HIS A 65 -0.29 11.42 -3.88
CA HIS A 65 -1.32 10.81 -4.74
C HIS A 65 -1.47 9.30 -4.56
N CYS A 66 -0.44 8.62 -4.03
CA CYS A 66 -0.36 7.15 -3.99
C CYS A 66 -0.48 6.56 -2.57
N ALA A 67 -0.89 7.39 -1.61
CA ALA A 67 -0.95 7.06 -0.18
C ALA A 67 -1.96 5.96 0.18
#